data_AF-A0A7C5DEQ7-F1
#
_entry.id   AF-A0A7C5DEQ7-F1
#
_cell.length_a   1.000
_cell.length_b   1.000
_cell.length_c   1.000
_cell.angle_alpha   90.00
_cell.angle_beta   90.00
_cell.angle_gamma   90.00
#
_symmetry.space_group_name_H-M   'P 1'
#
loop_
_entity.id
_entity.type
_entity.pdbx_description
1 polymer ?
#
loop_
_entity_poly.entity_id
_entity_poly.type
_entity_poly.pdbx_seq_one_letter_code
_entity_poly.pdbx_strand_id
1 'polypeptide(L)' 'IYSVTKIVTIIKSISAREVFRRCPQVKKQLWGGELWTDGYYASTVSKHGNEEVISKYVKEQGSEYQKIYSNYQLSLF' A
#
# COMPACT_ATOMS: atom_id res chain seq x y z
N ILE A 1 -23.40 -3.60 -4.61
CA ILE A 1 -22.18 -2.91 -5.11
C ILE A 1 -21.27 -2.61 -3.92
N TYR A 2 -19.99 -2.96 -3.98
CA TYR A 2 -19.02 -2.59 -2.95
C TYR A 2 -18.45 -1.20 -3.27
N SER A 3 -18.45 -0.29 -2.29
CA SER A 3 -17.71 0.96 -2.42
C SER A 3 -16.21 0.71 -2.28
N VAL A 4 -15.40 1.60 -2.87
CA VAL A 4 -13.93 1.56 -2.74
C VAL A 4 -13.51 1.51 -1.28
N THR A 5 -14.12 2.35 -0.42
CA THR A 5 -13.89 2.33 1.03
C THR A 5 -14.06 0.95 1.62
N LYS A 6 -15.16 0.26 1.29
CA LYS A 6 -15.46 -1.07 1.85
C LYS A 6 -14.40 -2.10 1.45
N ILE A 7 -13.92 -2.05 0.22
CA ILE A 7 -12.86 -2.95 -0.28
C ILE A 7 -11.55 -2.65 0.47
N VAL A 8 -11.15 -1.38 0.57
CA VAL A 8 -9.92 -0.96 1.23
C VAL A 8 -9.93 -1.35 2.72
N THR A 9 -11.04 -1.15 3.43
CA THR A 9 -11.17 -1.55 4.83
C THR A 9 -10.96 -3.06 5.00
N ILE A 10 -11.55 -3.88 4.14
CA ILE A 10 -11.38 -5.34 4.18
C ILE A 10 -9.91 -5.72 3.96
N ILE A 11 -9.27 -5.15 2.94
CA ILE A 11 -7.87 -5.44 2.60
C ILE A 11 -6.94 -5.03 3.76
N LYS A 12 -7.07 -3.78 4.25
CA LYS A 12 -6.24 -3.26 5.36
C LYS A 12 -6.41 -4.11 6.62
N SER A 13 -7.64 -4.51 6.96
CA SER A 13 -7.93 -5.32 8.14
C SER A 13 -7.36 -6.74 8.05
N ILE A 14 -7.60 -7.45 6.94
CA ILE A 14 -7.12 -8.82 6.77
C ILE A 14 -5.60 -8.87 6.73
N SER A 15 -4.97 -7.96 5.98
CA SER A 15 -3.51 -7.90 5.88
C SER A 15 -2.85 -7.56 7.22
N ALA A 16 -3.36 -6.57 7.96
CA ALA A 16 -2.85 -6.24 9.29
C ALA A 16 -2.93 -7.43 10.25
N ARG A 17 -4.09 -8.09 10.29
CA ARG A 17 -4.29 -9.28 11.14
C ARG A 17 -3.31 -10.40 10.79
N GLU A 18 -3.12 -10.68 9.51
CA GLU A 18 -2.27 -11.78 9.06
C GLU A 18 -0.77 -11.49 9.25
N VAL A 19 -0.35 -10.25 8.99
CA VAL A 19 1.04 -9.81 9.25
C VAL A 19 1.36 -9.87 10.73
N PHE A 20 0.48 -9.39 11.61
CA PHE A 20 0.73 -9.49 13.05
C PHE A 20 0.69 -10.93 13.58
N ARG A 21 -0.08 -11.82 12.95
CA ARG A 21 -0.10 -13.25 13.29
C ARG A 21 1.20 -13.95 12.88
N ARG A 22 1.70 -13.70 11.67
CA ARG A 22 2.91 -14.36 11.14
C ARG A 22 4.21 -13.72 11.61
N CYS A 23 4.20 -12.40 11.85
CA CYS A 23 5.36 -11.60 12.21
C CYS A 23 5.10 -10.79 13.50
N PRO A 24 5.02 -11.42 14.68
CA PRO A 24 4.76 -10.73 15.95
C PRO A 24 5.77 -9.61 16.27
N GLN A 25 6.99 -9.69 15.73
CA GLN A 25 8.01 -8.66 15.85
C GLN A 25 7.58 -7.31 15.22
N VAL A 26 6.80 -7.34 14.14
CA VAL A 26 6.29 -6.12 13.48
C VAL A 26 5.33 -5.40 14.41
N LYS A 27 4.45 -6.13 15.11
CA LYS A 27 3.54 -5.55 16.09
C LYS A 27 4.28 -4.84 17.24
N LYS A 28 5.43 -5.39 17.66
CA LYS A 28 6.29 -4.79 18.69
C LYS A 28 6.95 -3.50 18.20
N GLN A 29 7.44 -3.49 16.95
CA GLN A 29 8.06 -2.31 16.34
C GLN A 29 7.06 -1.18 16.08
N LEU A 30 5.81 -1.52 15.78
CA LEU A 30 4.72 -0.57 15.53
C LEU A 30 3.94 -0.21 16.81
N TRP A 31 4.62 -0.23 17.96
CA TRP A 31 4.13 0.29 19.26
C TRP A 31 2.68 -0.07 19.64
N GLY A 32 2.20 -1.25 19.24
CA GLY A 32 0.87 -1.72 19.64
C GLY A 32 -0.16 -1.89 18.54
N GLY A 33 0.15 -1.55 17.28
CA GLY A 33 -0.45 -2.32 16.18
C GLY A 33 -1.38 -1.60 15.20
N GLU A 34 -0.95 -0.48 14.64
CA GLU A 34 -1.42 -0.05 13.32
C GLU A 34 -0.39 -0.37 12.25
N LEU A 35 -0.74 -1.30 11.36
CA LEU A 35 0.12 -1.64 10.22
C LEU A 35 0.04 -0.59 9.10
N TRP A 36 -1.13 0.03 8.94
CA TRP A 36 -1.42 0.97 7.86
C TRP A 36 -1.77 2.32 8.46
N THR A 37 -1.48 3.39 7.73
CA THR A 37 -1.99 4.74 8.03
C THR A 37 -3.52 4.77 7.92
N ASP A 38 -4.20 5.74 8.53
CA ASP A 38 -5.67 5.85 8.46
C ASP A 38 -6.20 6.03 7.04
N GLY A 39 -5.47 6.81 6.24
CA GLY A 39 -5.85 7.17 4.88
C GLY A 39 -5.75 6.04 3.86
N TYR A 40 -6.24 6.34 2.66
CA TYR A 40 -5.97 5.59 1.45
C TYR A 40 -6.15 6.49 0.23
N TYR A 41 -5.56 6.09 -0.89
CA TYR A 41 -5.79 6.71 -2.19
C TYR A 41 -6.26 5.67 -3.19
N ALA A 42 -7.23 6.08 -3.99
CA ALA A 42 -7.76 5.26 -5.06
C ALA A 42 -8.00 6.15 -6.27
N SER A 43 -7.46 5.74 -7.41
CA SER A 43 -7.73 6.33 -8.72
C SER A 43 -8.20 5.24 -9.67
N THR A 44 -9.00 5.61 -10.65
CA THR A 44 -9.33 4.72 -11.77
C THR A 44 -8.13 4.61 -12.69
N VAL A 45 -7.76 3.40 -13.08
CA VAL A 45 -6.68 3.18 -14.03
C VAL A 45 -7.19 3.32 -15.46
N SER A 46 -6.53 4.13 -16.28
CA SER A 46 -6.67 4.14 -17.75
C SER A 46 -5.32 3.78 -18.37
N LYS A 47 -5.32 3.32 -19.63
CA LYS A 47 -4.14 2.72 -20.29
C LYS A 47 -2.89 3.64 -20.36
N HIS A 48 -2.98 4.94 -20.09
CA HIS A 48 -1.94 5.91 -20.48
C HIS A 48 -1.43 6.91 -19.42
N GLY A 49 -1.73 6.80 -18.11
CA GLY A 49 -1.37 7.93 -17.21
C GLY A 49 -1.22 7.69 -15.71
N ASN A 50 -1.04 6.45 -15.25
CA ASN A 50 -1.25 6.16 -13.82
C ASN A 50 0.01 6.13 -12.93
N GLU A 51 1.21 5.97 -13.50
CA GLU A 51 2.42 5.77 -12.69
C GLU A 51 2.90 7.05 -11.99
N GLU A 52 2.91 8.18 -12.69
CA GLU A 52 3.34 9.47 -12.12
C GLU A 52 2.43 9.93 -10.98
N VAL A 53 1.13 9.71 -11.12
CA VAL A 53 0.12 10.10 -10.13
C VAL A 53 0.25 9.26 -8.85
N ILE A 54 0.42 7.95 -8.98
CA ILE A 54 0.63 7.05 -7.83
C ILE A 54 1.96 7.38 -7.13
N SER A 55 3.02 7.62 -7.91
CA SER A 55 4.34 8.00 -7.38
C SER A 55 4.28 9.29 -6.57
N LYS A 56 3.54 10.29 -7.05
CA LYS A 56 3.32 11.56 -6.35
C LYS A 56 2.58 11.36 -5.03
N TYR A 57 1.48 10.59 -5.02
CA TYR A 57 0.74 10.29 -3.79
C TYR A 57 1.61 9.63 -2.71
N VAL A 58 2.43 8.63 -3.10
CA VAL A 58 3.35 7.94 -2.17
C VAL A 58 4.41 8.90 -1.63
N LYS A 59 4.99 9.76 -2.48
CA LYS A 59 5.97 10.77 -2.06
C LYS A 59 5.39 11.78 -1.06
N GLU A 60 4.13 12.16 -1.25
CA GLU A 60 3.45 13.15 -0.39
C GLU A 60 2.99 12.56 0.96
N GLN A 61 2.99 11.23 1.14
CA GLN A 61 2.59 10.56 2.39
C GLN A 61 3.69 10.55 3.48
N GLY A 62 4.93 10.99 3.18
CA GLY A 62 5.98 11.23 4.17
C GLY A 62 7.11 10.19 4.26
N SER A 63 8.31 10.70 4.56
CA SER A 63 9.65 10.09 4.47
C SER A 63 10.19 9.97 3.04
N GLU A 64 11.49 10.26 2.89
CA GLU A 64 12.21 10.18 1.61
C GLU A 64 12.11 8.73 1.06
N TYR A 65 11.33 8.56 0.00
CA TYR A 65 11.14 7.24 -0.62
C TYR A 65 12.46 6.77 -1.24
N GLN A 66 13.18 5.92 -0.51
CA GLN A 66 14.32 5.16 -1.01
C GLN A 66 13.80 4.07 -1.95
N LYS A 67 13.94 4.28 -3.27
CA LYS A 67 13.52 3.31 -4.29
C LYS A 67 14.40 2.06 -4.21
N ILE A 68 14.00 1.09 -3.38
CA ILE A 68 14.68 -0.19 -3.18
C ILE A 68 14.39 -1.22 -4.29
N TYR A 69 13.40 -0.97 -5.16
CA TYR A 69 13.09 -1.84 -6.28
C TYR A 69 12.75 -1.03 -7.53
N SER A 70 13.48 -1.27 -8.61
CA SER A 70 13.13 -0.82 -9.96
C SER A 70 12.78 -2.06 -10.74
N ASN A 71 11.48 -2.27 -11.00
CA ASN A 71 11.07 -3.26 -11.98
C ASN A 71 11.50 -2.77 -13.36
N TYR A 72 12.70 -3.16 -13.80
CA TYR A 72 12.90 -3.39 -15.22
C TYR A 72 12.05 -4.61 -15.52
N GLN A 73 10.82 -4.36 -15.98
CA GLN A 73 9.91 -5.42 -16.40
C GLN A 73 10.68 -6.34 -17.35
N LEU A 74 10.92 -7.59 -16.93
CA LEU A 74 11.39 -8.62 -17.83
C LEU A 74 10.32 -8.73 -18.91
N SER A 75 10.70 -8.43 -20.15
CA SER A 75 9.90 -8.68 -21.33
C SER A 75 9.30 -10.07 -21.23
N LEU A 76 7.98 -10.16 -21.06
CA LEU A 76 7.26 -11.38 -21.34
C LEU A 76 7.04 -11.36 -22.85
N PHE A 77 7.91 -12.07 -23.57
CA PHE A 77 7.90 -12.40 -25.00
C PHE A 77 7.40 -11.33 -25.97
#